data_AF-A0A8J7DH87-F1
#
_entry.id   AF-A0A8J7DH87-F1
#
_cell.length_a   1.000
_cell.length_b   1.000
_cell.length_c   1.000
_cell.angle_alpha   90.00
_cell.angle_beta   90.00
_cell.angle_gamma   90.00
#
_symmetry.space_group_name_H-M   'P 1'
#
loop_
_entity.id
_entity.type
_entity.pdbx_description
1 polymer ?
#
loop_
_entity_poly.entity_id
_entity_poly.type
_entity_poly.pdbx_seq_one_letter_code
_entity_poly.pdbx_strand_id
1 'polypeptide(L)'
;MLTKQQRQLITYKKIRIYERTYKLPVLKNSKLKAVQKKIKERRRLIKEGVRYYQLWGIIKLKREIGQEKIFQESQLLIKDYTQIINFLENYKDSYQKFLLKLTDDLKKLFIQKHLEIKNLDRERKTLEIKNSKNPQILEELNREKEENLKALLL
;
A
#
# COMPACT_ATOMS: atom_id res chain seq x y z
N MET A 1 20.32 -3.99 12.43
CA MET A 1 20.32 -4.60 11.09
C MET A 1 19.17 -5.61 10.99
N LEU A 2 18.17 -5.38 10.13
CA LEU A 2 17.04 -6.29 9.94
C LEU A 2 17.51 -7.59 9.27
N THR A 3 17.15 -8.75 9.82
CA THR A 3 17.54 -10.05 9.24
C THR A 3 16.79 -10.29 7.93
N LYS A 4 17.43 -10.96 6.95
CA LYS A 4 16.86 -11.28 5.62
C LYS A 4 15.45 -11.91 5.66
N GLN A 5 15.06 -12.53 6.78
CA GLN A 5 13.73 -13.11 6.98
C GLN A 5 12.60 -12.07 7.19
N GLN A 6 12.88 -10.91 7.79
CA GLN A 6 11.87 -9.86 8.04
C GLN A 6 11.39 -9.19 6.74
N ARG A 7 12.22 -9.18 5.68
CA ARG A 7 11.89 -8.61 4.35
C ARG A 7 10.92 -9.45 3.53
N GLN A 8 10.45 -10.59 4.04
CA GLN A 8 9.76 -11.57 3.22
C GLN A 8 8.25 -11.33 3.03
N LEU A 9 7.60 -10.58 3.93
CA LEU A 9 6.14 -10.43 3.98
C LEU A 9 5.60 -9.19 3.26
N ILE A 10 6.45 -8.21 2.97
CA ILE A 10 6.09 -7.02 2.19
C ILE A 10 6.58 -7.23 0.77
N THR A 11 5.72 -6.95 -0.21
CA THR A 11 6.10 -6.82 -1.62
C THR A 11 5.65 -5.46 -2.15
N TYR A 12 6.03 -5.12 -3.37
CA TYR A 12 5.73 -3.81 -3.95
C TYR A 12 5.01 -3.98 -5.27
N LYS A 13 3.86 -3.32 -5.40
CA LYS A 13 3.12 -3.22 -6.66
C LYS A 13 3.42 -1.86 -7.30
N LYS A 14 3.64 -1.84 -8.61
CA LYS A 14 3.69 -0.59 -9.37
C LYS A 14 2.27 -0.10 -9.57
N ILE A 15 1.99 1.15 -9.19
CA ILE A 15 0.73 1.83 -9.46
C ILE A 15 1.02 3.16 -10.16
N ARG A 16 0.15 3.57 -11.08
CA ARG A 16 0.23 4.88 -11.72
C ARG A 16 -0.81 5.79 -11.08
N ILE A 17 -0.39 6.95 -10.59
CA ILE A 17 -1.27 8.01 -10.09
C ILE A 17 -0.88 9.27 -10.86
N TYR A 18 -1.82 9.84 -11.61
CA TYR A 18 -1.55 10.84 -12.65
C TYR A 18 -0.42 10.38 -13.59
N GLU A 19 0.61 11.20 -13.76
CA GLU A 19 1.74 10.96 -14.66
C GLU A 19 2.90 10.21 -13.99
N ARG A 20 2.77 9.83 -12.71
CA ARG A 20 3.86 9.24 -11.92
C ARG A 20 3.58 7.80 -11.55
N THR A 21 4.66 7.00 -11.54
CA THR A 21 4.62 5.60 -11.10
C THR A 21 5.18 5.47 -9.69
N TYR A 22 4.41 4.85 -8.80
CA TYR A 22 4.75 4.63 -7.41
C TYR A 22 4.93 3.14 -7.11
N LYS A 23 5.74 2.85 -6.09
CA LYS A 23 5.87 1.51 -5.50
C LYS A 23 4.97 1.45 -4.27
N LEU A 24 3.78 0.88 -4.41
CA LEU A 24 2.85 0.66 -3.32
C LEU A 24 3.31 -0.55 -2.50
N PRO A 25 3.67 -0.40 -1.21
CA PRO A 25 3.91 -1.52 -0.33
C PRO A 25 2.61 -2.31 -0.15
N VAL A 26 2.66 -3.61 -0.36
CA VAL A 26 1.52 -4.52 -0.26
C VAL A 26 1.90 -5.77 0.52
N LEU A 27 0.91 -6.39 1.17
CA LEU A 27 1.12 -7.59 1.96
C LEU A 27 1.17 -8.84 1.08
N LYS A 28 2.18 -9.68 1.29
CA LYS A 28 2.26 -10.99 0.67
C LYS A 28 1.35 -11.99 1.39
N ASN A 29 0.08 -11.98 0.99
CA ASN A 29 -1.01 -12.77 1.59
C ASN A 29 -0.63 -14.25 1.82
N SER A 30 -0.01 -14.91 0.84
CA SER A 30 0.37 -16.32 0.96
C SER A 30 1.35 -16.61 2.10
N LYS A 31 2.35 -15.74 2.32
CA LYS A 31 3.30 -15.92 3.42
C LYS A 31 2.71 -15.54 4.77
N LEU A 32 1.86 -14.51 4.80
CA LEU A 32 1.14 -14.14 6.02
C LEU A 32 0.22 -15.29 6.48
N LYS A 33 -0.54 -15.90 5.56
CA LYS A 33 -1.36 -17.08 5.82
C LYS A 33 -0.54 -18.25 6.37
N ALA A 34 0.67 -18.48 5.85
CA ALA A 34 1.55 -19.53 6.34
C ALA A 34 1.98 -19.29 7.79
N VAL A 35 2.31 -18.04 8.16
CA VAL A 35 2.65 -17.66 9.54
C VAL A 35 1.43 -17.82 10.46
N GLN A 36 0.26 -17.34 10.05
CA GLN A 36 -0.99 -17.50 10.81
C GLN A 36 -1.33 -18.98 11.06
N LYS A 37 -1.14 -19.84 10.05
CA LYS A 37 -1.35 -21.29 10.18
C LYS A 37 -0.40 -21.89 11.23
N LYS A 38 0.89 -21.55 11.17
CA LYS A 38 1.88 -21.99 12.17
C LYS A 38 1.49 -21.59 13.59
N ILE A 39 1.12 -20.32 13.79
CA ILE A 39 0.66 -19.81 15.10
C ILE A 39 -0.57 -20.57 15.59
N LYS A 40 -1.55 -20.82 14.71
CA LYS A 40 -2.76 -21.57 15.05
C LYS A 40 -2.42 -23.01 15.48
N GLU A 41 -1.52 -23.67 14.76
CA GLU A 41 -1.06 -25.02 15.07
C GLU A 41 -0.33 -25.09 16.42
N ARG A 42 0.58 -24.14 16.69
CA ARG A 42 1.28 -24.07 17.98
C ARG A 42 0.34 -23.78 19.14
N ARG A 43 -0.57 -22.81 18.98
CA ARG A 43 -1.58 -22.50 20.01
C ARG A 43 -2.45 -23.72 20.32
N ARG A 44 -2.86 -24.47 19.29
CA ARG A 44 -3.61 -25.71 19.47
C ARG A 44 -2.79 -26.73 20.26
N LEU A 45 -1.55 -26.97 19.86
CA LEU A 45 -0.66 -27.93 20.50
C LEU A 45 -0.40 -27.58 21.98
N ILE A 46 -0.14 -26.30 22.29
CA ILE A 46 0.08 -25.81 23.66
C ILE A 46 -1.19 -25.94 24.50
N LYS A 47 -2.36 -25.57 23.95
CA LYS A 47 -3.63 -25.59 24.67
C LYS A 47 -4.11 -27.02 24.95
N GLU A 48 -4.01 -27.89 23.95
CA GLU A 48 -4.54 -29.25 24.06
C GLU A 48 -3.54 -30.19 24.74
N GLY A 49 -2.23 -29.89 24.68
CA GLY A 49 -1.19 -30.79 25.21
C GLY A 49 -1.06 -32.08 24.41
N VAL A 50 -1.50 -32.08 23.15
CA VAL A 50 -1.56 -33.29 22.33
C VAL A 50 -1.21 -33.03 20.87
N ARG A 51 -0.55 -34.01 20.26
CA ARG A 51 -0.22 -34.02 18.84
C ARG A 51 -0.94 -35.16 18.14
N TYR A 52 -1.62 -34.82 17.05
CA TYR A 52 -2.30 -35.79 16.19
C TYR A 52 -1.39 -36.19 15.04
N TYR A 53 -1.23 -37.49 14.84
CA TYR A 53 -0.54 -38.07 13.70
C TYR A 53 -1.56 -38.80 12.83
N GLN A 54 -1.53 -38.57 11.52
CA GLN A 54 -2.31 -39.37 10.58
C GLN A 54 -1.51 -40.60 10.19
N LEU A 55 -2.04 -41.77 10.50
CA LEU A 55 -1.59 -43.06 10.00
C LEU A 55 -2.53 -43.48 8.86
N TRP A 56 -1.97 -43.81 7.70
CA TRP A 56 -2.70 -44.36 6.56
C TRP A 56 -3.90 -43.51 6.08
N GLY A 57 -3.82 -42.18 6.23
CA GLY A 57 -4.86 -41.24 5.77
C GLY A 57 -6.15 -41.19 6.60
N ILE A 58 -6.46 -42.22 7.39
CA ILE A 58 -7.77 -42.40 8.05
C ILE A 58 -7.63 -42.36 9.58
N ILE A 59 -6.56 -42.90 10.16
CA ILE A 59 -6.43 -43.08 11.61
C ILE A 59 -5.70 -41.88 12.23
N LYS A 60 -6.33 -41.20 13.20
CA LYS A 60 -5.71 -40.10 13.98
C LYS A 60 -5.18 -40.64 15.30
N LEU A 61 -3.88 -40.85 15.40
CA LEU A 61 -3.21 -41.19 16.66
C LEU A 61 -2.98 -39.92 17.50
N LYS A 62 -3.54 -39.90 18.71
CA LYS A 62 -3.37 -38.84 19.69
C LYS A 62 -2.20 -39.20 20.62
N ARG A 63 -1.15 -38.37 20.66
CA ARG A 63 -0.04 -38.50 21.65
C ARG A 63 0.08 -37.26 22.51
N GLU A 64 0.05 -37.46 23.82
CA GLU A 64 0.38 -36.42 24.79
C GLU A 64 1.81 -35.95 24.63
N ILE A 65 2.01 -34.66 24.87
CA ILE A 65 3.32 -34.04 24.84
C ILE A 65 3.70 -33.61 26.26
N GLY A 66 4.94 -33.89 26.63
CA GLY A 66 5.47 -33.49 27.93
C GLY A 66 5.60 -31.97 28.08
N GLN A 67 5.71 -31.51 29.33
CA GLN A 67 5.84 -30.10 29.70
C GLN A 67 7.03 -29.41 29.00
N GLU A 68 8.15 -30.10 28.84
CA GLU A 68 9.32 -29.56 28.12
C GLU A 68 8.97 -29.14 26.69
N LYS A 69 8.19 -29.96 25.98
CA LYS A 69 7.78 -29.67 24.61
C LYS A 69 6.76 -28.54 24.54
N ILE A 70 5.86 -28.44 25.52
CA ILE A 70 4.94 -27.30 25.66
C ILE A 70 5.74 -26.01 25.86
N PHE A 71 6.76 -26.04 26.72
CA PHE A 71 7.62 -24.88 26.96
C PHE A 71 8.40 -24.46 25.70
N GLN A 72 9.03 -25.41 25.00
CA GLN A 72 9.71 -25.15 23.72
C GLN A 72 8.78 -24.53 22.67
N GLU A 73 7.56 -25.07 22.53
CA GLU A 73 6.56 -24.54 21.59
C GLU A 73 6.05 -23.16 21.99
N SER A 74 5.98 -22.87 23.29
CA SER A 74 5.63 -21.54 23.81
C SER A 74 6.72 -20.51 23.50
N GLN A 75 8.00 -20.86 23.66
CA GLN A 75 9.12 -20.00 23.24
C GLN A 75 9.10 -19.73 21.74
N LEU A 76 8.79 -20.75 20.93
CA LEU A 76 8.64 -20.58 19.49
C LEU A 76 7.44 -19.72 19.11
N LEU A 77 6.33 -19.83 19.85
CA LEU A 77 5.15 -18.99 19.66
C LEU A 77 5.47 -17.51 19.95
N ILE A 78 6.24 -17.23 21.01
CA ILE A 78 6.72 -15.87 21.31
C ILE A 78 7.53 -15.33 20.12
N LYS A 79 8.49 -16.12 19.61
CA LYS A 79 9.30 -15.74 18.45
C LYS A 79 8.42 -15.45 17.21
N ASP A 80 7.40 -16.28 16.96
CA ASP A 80 6.47 -16.08 15.84
C ASP A 80 5.70 -14.75 15.98
N TYR A 81 5.23 -14.40 17.18
CA TYR A 81 4.58 -13.12 17.43
C TYR A 81 5.53 -11.93 17.31
N THR A 82 6.75 -12.03 17.83
CA THR A 82 7.78 -11.00 17.65
C THR A 82 8.08 -10.77 16.17
N GLN A 83 8.09 -11.82 15.34
CA GLN A 83 8.24 -11.66 13.89
C GLN A 83 7.06 -10.90 13.26
N ILE A 84 5.83 -11.16 13.69
CA ILE A 84 4.65 -10.43 13.22
C ILE A 84 4.71 -8.96 13.61
N ILE A 85 5.03 -8.64 14.87
CA ILE A 85 5.11 -7.26 15.37
C ILE A 85 6.12 -6.47 14.55
N ASN A 86 7.35 -6.99 14.43
CA ASN A 86 8.39 -6.37 13.62
C ASN A 86 7.95 -6.17 12.16
N PHE A 87 7.22 -7.12 11.59
CA PHE A 87 6.70 -6.98 10.24
C PHE A 87 5.65 -5.85 10.13
N LEU A 88 4.72 -5.75 11.09
CA LEU A 88 3.69 -4.72 11.10
C LEU A 88 4.30 -3.33 11.22
N GLU A 89 5.33 -3.17 12.07
CA GLU A 89 6.10 -1.93 12.19
C GLU A 89 6.77 -1.56 10.86
N ASN A 90 7.48 -2.51 10.25
CA ASN A 90 8.13 -2.28 8.95
C ASN A 90 7.12 -1.95 7.82
N TYR A 91 5.94 -2.56 7.85
CA TYR A 91 4.88 -2.30 6.88
C TYR A 91 4.29 -0.91 7.07
N LYS A 92 3.98 -0.54 8.31
CA LYS A 92 3.54 0.81 8.69
C LYS A 92 4.54 1.86 8.20
N ASP A 93 5.84 1.68 8.50
CA ASP A 93 6.88 2.62 8.08
C ASP A 93 7.00 2.73 6.56
N SER A 94 6.91 1.59 5.86
CA SER A 94 6.95 1.57 4.40
C SER A 94 5.73 2.29 3.80
N TYR A 95 4.55 2.07 4.36
CA TYR A 95 3.30 2.69 3.92
C TYR A 95 3.30 4.20 4.20
N GLN A 96 3.78 4.62 5.37
CA GLN A 96 3.96 6.03 5.71
C GLN A 96 4.91 6.74 4.74
N LYS A 97 6.06 6.13 4.42
CA LYS A 97 6.99 6.68 3.41
C LYS A 97 6.35 6.81 2.04
N PHE A 98 5.54 5.83 1.64
CA PHE A 98 4.77 5.90 0.39
C PHE A 98 3.79 7.08 0.41
N LEU A 99 3.01 7.25 1.48
CA LEU A 99 2.04 8.34 1.60
C LEU A 99 2.68 9.72 1.61
N LEU A 100 3.80 9.89 2.32
CA LEU A 100 4.55 11.15 2.34
C LEU A 100 5.01 11.52 0.93
N LYS A 101 5.64 10.57 0.22
CA LYS A 101 6.08 10.79 -1.16
C LYS A 101 4.90 11.12 -2.08
N LEU A 102 3.80 10.38 -1.98
CA LEU A 102 2.61 10.63 -2.78
C LEU A 102 2.07 12.04 -2.53
N THR A 103 1.96 12.44 -1.26
CA THR A 103 1.43 13.73 -0.86
C THR A 103 2.31 14.88 -1.36
N ASP A 104 3.64 14.76 -1.24
CA ASP A 104 4.58 15.76 -1.74
C ASP A 104 4.52 15.89 -3.27
N ASP A 105 4.42 14.77 -3.96
CA ASP A 105 4.29 14.75 -5.42
C ASP A 105 2.95 15.36 -5.88
N LEU A 106 1.85 15.08 -5.17
CA LEU A 106 0.54 15.68 -5.45
C LEU A 106 0.53 17.18 -5.19
N LYS A 107 1.15 17.64 -4.09
CA LYS A 107 1.31 19.09 -3.81
C LYS A 107 2.06 19.79 -4.94
N LYS A 108 3.16 19.19 -5.40
CA LYS A 108 3.94 19.74 -6.52
C LYS A 108 3.13 19.79 -7.81
N LEU A 109 2.43 18.69 -8.13
CA LEU A 109 1.57 18.62 -9.31
C LEU A 109 0.47 19.69 -9.26
N PHE A 110 -0.18 19.86 -8.10
CA PHE A 110 -1.22 20.86 -7.92
C PHE A 110 -0.69 22.29 -8.09
N ILE A 111 0.45 22.62 -7.47
CA ILE A 111 1.08 23.93 -7.63
C ILE A 111 1.43 24.20 -9.10
N GLN A 112 2.02 23.21 -9.77
CA GLN A 112 2.37 23.32 -11.19
C GLN A 112 1.13 23.57 -12.04
N LYS A 113 0.09 22.75 -11.90
CA LYS A 113 -1.17 22.89 -12.66
C LYS A 113 -1.86 24.21 -12.37
N HIS A 114 -1.86 24.67 -11.12
CA HIS A 114 -2.39 25.98 -10.76
C HIS A 114 -1.65 27.12 -11.48
N LEU A 115 -0.32 27.08 -11.53
CA LEU A 115 0.47 28.08 -12.23
C LEU A 115 0.25 28.04 -13.76
N GLU A 116 0.16 26.85 -14.34
CA GLU A 116 -0.18 26.65 -15.77
C GLU A 116 -1.52 27.31 -16.10
N ILE A 117 -2.57 27.02 -15.32
CA ILE A 117 -3.91 27.61 -15.51
C ILE A 117 -3.87 29.14 -15.36
N LYS A 118 -3.16 29.64 -14.34
CA LYS A 118 -3.05 31.08 -14.08
C LYS A 118 -2.36 31.81 -15.23
N ASN A 119 -1.35 31.21 -15.83
CA ASN A 119 -0.65 31.80 -16.98
C ASN A 119 -1.52 31.79 -18.23
N LEU A 120 -2.19 30.67 -18.52
CA LEU A 120 -3.15 30.58 -19.64
C LEU A 120 -4.28 31.61 -19.52
N ASP A 121 -4.82 31.82 -18.30
CA ASP A 121 -5.86 32.83 -18.08
C ASP A 121 -5.35 34.26 -18.30
N ARG A 122 -4.09 34.55 -17.95
CA ARG A 122 -3.45 35.85 -18.20
C ARG A 122 -3.22 36.10 -19.69
N GLU A 123 -2.72 35.10 -20.41
CA GLU A 123 -2.53 35.16 -21.86
C GLU A 123 -3.87 35.39 -22.57
N ARG A 124 -4.91 34.64 -22.19
CA ARG A 124 -6.27 34.81 -22.73
C ARG A 124 -6.79 36.23 -22.50
N LYS A 125 -6.72 36.75 -21.28
CA LYS A 125 -7.14 38.14 -20.97
C LYS A 125 -6.39 39.17 -21.80
N THR A 126 -5.10 38.94 -22.05
CA THR A 126 -4.29 39.82 -22.91
C THR A 126 -4.80 39.80 -24.35
N LEU A 127 -5.17 38.63 -24.87
CA LEU A 127 -5.77 38.48 -26.20
C LEU A 127 -7.18 39.09 -26.28
N GLU A 128 -8.00 38.92 -25.25
CA GLU A 128 -9.33 39.53 -25.15
C GLU A 128 -9.25 41.06 -25.21
N ILE A 129 -8.30 41.67 -24.47
CA ILE A 129 -8.08 43.12 -24.49
C ILE A 129 -7.64 43.58 -25.89
N LYS A 130 -6.65 42.89 -26.49
CA LYS A 130 -6.12 43.22 -27.83
C LYS A 130 -7.18 43.10 -28.92
N ASN A 131 -8.13 42.17 -28.78
CA ASN A 131 -9.15 41.87 -29.77
C ASN A 131 -10.56 42.33 -29.33
N SER A 132 -10.65 43.29 -28.42
CA SER A 132 -11.92 43.77 -27.84
C SER A 132 -12.99 44.22 -28.85
N LYS A 133 -12.58 44.56 -30.08
CA LYS A 133 -13.48 44.96 -31.18
C LYS A 133 -13.78 43.84 -32.19
N ASN A 134 -13.19 42.65 -32.02
CA ASN A 134 -13.40 41.51 -32.91
C ASN A 134 -14.23 40.42 -32.20
N PRO A 135 -15.55 40.37 -32.43
CA PRO A 135 -16.45 39.45 -31.71
C PRO A 135 -16.17 37.97 -32.02
N GLN A 136 -15.70 37.63 -33.22
CA GLN A 136 -15.40 36.25 -33.59
C GLN A 136 -14.24 35.68 -32.75
N ILE A 137 -13.19 36.49 -32.54
CA ILE A 137 -12.04 36.08 -31.72
C ILE A 137 -12.45 35.93 -30.25
N LEU A 138 -13.31 36.82 -29.74
CA LEU A 138 -13.79 36.75 -28.35
C LEU A 138 -14.65 35.49 -28.11
N GLU A 139 -15.45 35.08 -29.09
CA GLU A 139 -16.26 33.86 -29.01
C GLU A 139 -15.38 32.60 -29.00
N GLU A 140 -14.34 32.55 -29.84
CA GLU A 140 -13.37 31.44 -29.86
C GLU A 140 -12.62 31.31 -28.53
N LEU A 141 -12.13 32.43 -27.96
CA LEU A 141 -11.43 32.43 -26.66
C LEU A 141 -12.34 31.97 -25.50
N ASN A 142 -13.64 32.29 -25.55
CA ASN A 142 -14.60 31.78 -24.58
C ASN A 142 -14.86 30.28 -24.74
N ARG A 143 -14.94 29.77 -25.97
CA ARG A 143 -15.07 28.33 -26.23
C ARG A 143 -13.86 27.57 -25.69
N GLU A 144 -12.65 28.05 -25.97
CA GLU A 144 -11.41 27.47 -25.44
C GLU A 144 -11.39 27.46 -23.91
N LYS A 145 -11.92 28.50 -23.25
CA LYS A 145 -12.01 28.56 -21.79
C LYS A 145 -12.88 27.42 -21.23
N GLU A 146 -14.03 27.15 -21.83
CA GLU A 146 -14.91 26.06 -21.41
C GLU A 146 -14.30 24.69 -21.67
N GLU A 147 -13.68 24.48 -22.84
CA GLU A 147 -13.01 23.23 -23.18
C GLU A 147 -11.84 22.93 -22.24
N ASN A 148 -11.02 23.93 -21.93
CA ASN A 148 -9.93 23.80 -20.97
C ASN A 148 -10.43 23.46 -19.56
N LEU A 149 -11.55 24.06 -19.14
CA LEU A 149 -12.14 23.75 -17.83
C LEU A 149 -12.66 22.30 -17.76
N LYS A 150 -13.26 21.80 -18.84
CA LYS A 150 -13.68 20.39 -18.97
C LYS A 150 -12.49 19.44 -18.93
N ALA A 151 -11.40 19.76 -19.63
CA ALA A 151 -10.19 18.93 -19.67
C ALA A 151 -9.46 18.85 -18.32
N LEU A 152 -9.65 19.83 -17.43
CA LEU A 152 -9.05 19.85 -16.09
C LEU A 152 -9.81 19.01 -15.05
N LEU A 153 -11.08 18.67 -15.33
CA LEU A 153 -11.95 17.91 -14.43
C LEU A 153 -11.96 16.39 -14.71
N LEU A 154 -11.37 15.95 -15.82
CA LEU A 154 -11.30 14.55 -16.30
C LEU A 154 -9.88 13.99 -16.16
#